data_AF-A0A7S4FJI1-F1
#
_entry.id   AF-A0A7S4FJI1-F1
#
_cell.length_a   1.000
_cell.length_b   1.000
_cell.length_c   1.000
_cell.angle_alpha   90.00
_cell.angle_beta   90.00
_cell.angle_gamma   90.00
#
_symmetry.space_group_name_H-M   'P 1'
#
loop_
_entity.id
_entity.type
_entity.pdbx_description
1 polymer ?
#
loop_
_entity_poly.entity_id
_entity_poly.type
_entity_poly.pdbx_seq_one_letter_code
_entity_poly.pdbx_strand_id
1 'polypeptide(L)'
;DGGPDKGRVDLQERIVGILETIYTKTEHVDVKMTTLNCIYNLLQHYGQGLDASAWRIVLSVLHAAALGNKSEITSGFRSVQAICSDFMNQFDQDRLHQLITVVGCYSKQPTLEDKVNINLSAVQLLWSLTDYCSTQPDAVESSHW
;
A
#
# COMPACT_ATOMS: atom_id res chain seq x y z
N ASP A 1 4.94 26.52 -16.10
CA ASP A 1 5.02 26.91 -14.69
C ASP A 1 5.44 25.69 -13.87
N GLY A 2 6.72 25.63 -13.48
CA GLY A 2 7.36 24.42 -12.95
C GLY A 2 8.16 24.77 -11.71
N GLY A 3 7.48 24.81 -10.57
CA GLY A 3 8.11 25.05 -9.28
C GLY A 3 8.98 23.87 -8.81
N PRO A 4 9.89 24.10 -7.86
CA PRO A 4 10.79 23.06 -7.32
C PRO A 4 10.06 21.85 -6.74
N ASP A 5 8.80 22.03 -6.31
CA ASP A 5 7.95 20.96 -5.79
C ASP A 5 7.48 19.99 -6.89
N LYS A 6 7.20 20.51 -8.09
CA LYS A 6 6.82 19.69 -9.24
C LYS A 6 7.92 18.72 -9.65
N GLY A 7 9.17 19.19 -9.67
CA GLY A 7 10.33 18.35 -10.00
C GLY A 7 10.56 17.22 -8.99
N ARG A 8 10.19 17.42 -7.71
CA ARG A 8 10.27 16.39 -6.68
C ARG A 8 9.18 15.33 -6.89
N VAL A 9 7.95 15.75 -7.12
CA VAL A 9 6.81 14.84 -7.40
C VAL A 9 7.10 13.98 -8.64
N ASP A 10 7.52 14.62 -9.74
CA ASP A 10 7.87 13.93 -10.99
C ASP A 10 8.98 12.88 -10.77
N LEU A 11 9.93 13.14 -9.87
CA LEU A 11 11.01 12.20 -9.54
C LEU A 11 10.50 11.04 -8.67
N GLN A 12 9.66 11.30 -7.68
CA GLN A 12 9.08 10.26 -6.83
C GLN A 12 8.26 9.29 -7.67
N GLU A 13 7.36 9.82 -8.52
CA GLU A 13 6.53 9.02 -9.42
C GLU A 13 7.41 8.15 -10.34
N ARG A 14 8.49 8.71 -10.89
CA ARG A 14 9.44 7.97 -11.74
C ARG A 14 10.15 6.85 -10.98
N ILE A 15 10.69 7.12 -9.79
CA ILE A 15 11.43 6.11 -9.02
C ILE A 15 10.50 4.98 -8.60
N VAL A 16 9.33 5.31 -8.05
CA VAL A 16 8.37 4.29 -7.62
C VAL A 16 7.77 3.56 -8.82
N GLY A 17 7.54 4.24 -9.94
CA GLY A 17 7.10 3.63 -11.20
C GLY A 17 8.11 2.65 -11.81
N ILE A 18 9.42 2.89 -11.63
CA ILE A 18 10.46 1.91 -11.98
C ILE A 18 10.33 0.66 -11.12
N LEU A 19 10.11 0.80 -9.81
CA LEU A 19 9.89 -0.34 -8.91
C LEU A 19 8.65 -1.15 -9.33
N GLU A 20 7.55 -0.49 -9.67
CA GLU A 20 6.36 -1.15 -10.20
C GLU A 20 6.63 -1.89 -11.51
N THR A 21 7.35 -1.26 -12.43
CA THR A 21 7.73 -1.88 -13.71
C THR A 21 8.59 -3.12 -13.47
N ILE A 22 9.59 -3.04 -12.59
CA ILE A 22 10.45 -4.18 -12.25
C ILE A 22 9.61 -5.30 -11.64
N TYR A 23 8.75 -4.98 -10.67
CA TYR A 23 7.92 -5.97 -9.98
C TYR A 23 6.98 -6.71 -10.94
N THR A 24 6.32 -5.97 -11.83
CA THR A 24 5.30 -6.51 -12.74
C THR A 24 5.87 -7.22 -13.97
N LYS A 25 7.07 -6.84 -14.43
CA LYS A 25 7.68 -7.40 -15.65
C LYS A 25 8.64 -8.55 -15.40
N THR A 26 9.17 -8.69 -14.20
CA THR A 26 10.09 -9.78 -13.88
C THR A 26 9.34 -11.07 -13.52
N GLU A 27 9.84 -12.21 -13.96
CA GLU A 27 9.40 -13.54 -13.50
C GLU A 27 10.26 -14.05 -12.32
N HIS A 28 11.40 -13.40 -12.07
CA HIS A 28 12.37 -13.81 -11.08
C HIS A 28 11.93 -13.42 -9.67
N VAL A 29 11.69 -14.43 -8.82
CA VAL A 29 11.16 -14.25 -7.46
C VAL A 29 12.10 -13.41 -6.58
N ASP A 30 13.41 -13.62 -6.67
CA ASP A 30 14.43 -12.83 -5.95
C ASP A 30 14.37 -11.33 -6.30
N VAL A 31 14.16 -10.99 -7.57
CA VAL A 31 13.98 -9.60 -8.02
C VAL A 31 12.69 -9.01 -7.47
N LYS A 32 11.58 -9.76 -7.50
CA LYS A 32 10.31 -9.33 -6.89
C LYS A 32 10.45 -9.08 -5.39
N MET A 33 11.10 -10.01 -4.68
CA MET A 33 11.33 -9.90 -3.24
C MET A 33 12.25 -8.72 -2.89
N THR A 34 13.30 -8.49 -3.69
CA THR A 34 14.15 -7.32 -3.55
C THR A 34 13.35 -6.03 -3.74
N THR A 35 12.46 -6.00 -4.73
CA THR A 35 11.59 -4.84 -4.99
C THR A 35 10.63 -4.59 -3.84
N LEU A 36 10.00 -5.62 -3.28
CA LEU A 36 9.12 -5.49 -2.11
C LEU A 36 9.89 -5.01 -0.86
N ASN A 37 11.13 -5.46 -0.66
CA ASN A 37 11.99 -4.94 0.40
C ASN A 37 12.35 -3.47 0.17
N CYS A 38 12.60 -3.05 -1.07
CA CYS A 38 12.81 -1.64 -1.41
C CYS A 38 11.57 -0.81 -1.09
N ILE A 39 10.36 -1.28 -1.44
CA ILE A 39 9.10 -0.62 -1.09
C ILE A 39 8.96 -0.50 0.43
N TYR A 40 9.21 -1.59 1.18
CA TYR A 40 9.15 -1.55 2.63
C TYR A 40 10.13 -0.54 3.23
N ASN A 41 11.40 -0.55 2.81
CA ASN A 41 12.41 0.40 3.29
C ASN A 41 12.06 1.85 2.92
N LEU A 42 11.48 2.06 1.74
CA LEU A 42 10.99 3.38 1.32
C LEU A 42 9.89 3.88 2.25
N LEU A 43 8.95 3.02 2.67
CA LEU A 43 7.94 3.37 3.68
C LEU A 43 8.58 3.75 5.01
N GLN A 44 9.52 2.93 5.50
CA GLN A 44 10.17 3.15 6.81
C GLN A 44 10.95 4.46 6.90
N HIS A 45 11.59 4.88 5.80
CA HIS A 45 12.48 6.04 5.81
C HIS A 45 11.89 7.30 5.17
N TYR A 46 10.96 7.15 4.23
CA TYR A 46 10.48 8.24 3.38
C TYR A 46 8.95 8.27 3.22
N GLY A 47 8.19 7.40 3.90
CA GLY A 47 6.73 7.27 3.72
C GLY A 47 5.97 8.60 3.92
N GLN A 48 6.32 9.39 4.93
CA GLN A 48 5.69 10.69 5.20
C GLN A 48 5.93 11.74 4.08
N GLY A 49 6.94 11.52 3.24
CA GLY A 49 7.33 12.44 2.18
C GLY A 49 6.82 12.05 0.80
N LEU A 50 6.03 10.98 0.69
CA LEU A 50 5.45 10.49 -0.56
C LEU A 50 4.22 11.30 -0.96
N ASP A 51 4.18 11.70 -2.22
CA ASP A 51 3.01 12.31 -2.82
C ASP A 51 1.90 11.30 -3.18
N ALA A 52 0.74 11.81 -3.59
CA ALA A 52 -0.42 11.00 -3.94
C ALA A 52 -0.18 10.03 -5.10
N SER A 53 0.60 10.41 -6.10
CA SER A 53 0.93 9.56 -7.26
C SER A 53 1.85 8.40 -6.84
N ALA A 54 2.87 8.71 -6.03
CA ALA A 54 3.78 7.71 -5.49
C ALA A 54 3.04 6.69 -4.61
N TRP A 55 2.11 7.15 -3.76
CA TRP A 55 1.26 6.27 -2.95
C TRP A 55 0.40 5.33 -3.80
N ARG A 56 -0.22 5.83 -4.87
CA ARG A 56 -1.03 5.01 -5.79
C ARG A 56 -0.20 3.87 -6.40
N ILE A 57 1.05 4.16 -6.79
CA ILE A 57 1.97 3.15 -7.35
C ILE A 57 2.38 2.13 -6.27
N VAL A 58 2.72 2.58 -5.05
CA VAL A 58 3.01 1.67 -3.93
C VAL A 58 1.84 0.70 -3.71
N LEU A 59 0.61 1.22 -3.62
CA LEU A 59 -0.58 0.39 -3.42
C LEU A 59 -0.84 -0.55 -4.60
N SER A 60 -0.53 -0.15 -5.84
CA SER A 60 -0.58 -1.02 -7.03
C SER A 60 0.36 -2.23 -6.91
N VAL A 61 1.61 -2.00 -6.50
CA VAL A 61 2.60 -3.07 -6.29
C VAL A 61 2.15 -4.03 -5.17
N LEU A 62 1.63 -3.49 -4.06
CA LEU A 62 1.13 -4.31 -2.95
C LEU A 62 -0.12 -5.09 -3.33
N HIS A 63 -0.99 -4.54 -4.17
CA HIS A 63 -2.12 -5.27 -4.74
C HIS A 63 -1.63 -6.46 -5.57
N ALA A 64 -0.66 -6.25 -6.45
CA ALA A 64 -0.08 -7.32 -7.26
C ALA A 64 0.59 -8.40 -6.39
N ALA A 65 1.25 -8.00 -5.29
CA ALA A 65 1.86 -8.92 -4.34
C ALA A 65 0.85 -9.80 -3.60
N ALA A 66 -0.36 -9.31 -3.35
CA ALA A 66 -1.45 -10.12 -2.79
C ALA A 66 -1.89 -11.26 -3.73
N LEU A 67 -1.58 -11.17 -5.02
CA LEU A 67 -1.89 -12.20 -6.03
C LEU A 67 -0.67 -13.08 -6.36
N GLY A 68 0.48 -12.80 -5.74
CA GLY A 68 1.73 -13.52 -5.96
C GLY A 68 1.83 -14.82 -5.16
N ASN A 69 3.05 -15.33 -5.06
CA ASN A 69 3.33 -16.53 -4.26
C ASN A 69 3.39 -16.22 -2.74
N LYS A 70 3.52 -17.26 -1.91
CA LYS A 70 3.57 -17.15 -0.43
C LYS A 70 4.61 -16.14 0.07
N SER A 71 5.77 -16.05 -0.56
CA SER A 71 6.83 -15.12 -0.16
C SER A 71 6.48 -13.67 -0.50
N GLU A 72 5.90 -13.44 -1.67
CA GLU A 72 5.41 -12.12 -2.12
C GLU A 72 4.28 -11.63 -1.22
N ILE A 73 3.30 -12.50 -0.95
CA ILE A 73 2.19 -12.21 -0.04
C ILE A 73 2.74 -11.83 1.35
N THR A 74 3.63 -12.65 1.91
CA THR A 74 4.18 -12.40 3.25
C THR A 74 4.97 -11.08 3.30
N SER A 75 5.76 -10.79 2.27
CA SER A 75 6.58 -9.57 2.21
C SER A 75 5.73 -8.32 1.98
N GLY A 76 4.81 -8.35 1.02
CA GLY A 76 3.90 -7.24 0.75
C GLY A 76 2.97 -6.94 1.92
N PHE A 77 2.51 -7.96 2.66
CA PHE A 77 1.65 -7.74 3.82
C PHE A 77 2.34 -6.94 4.94
N ARG A 78 3.66 -7.09 5.12
CA ARG A 78 4.42 -6.27 6.09
C ARG A 78 4.36 -4.78 5.75
N SER A 79 4.42 -4.44 4.47
CA SER A 79 4.25 -3.07 4.00
C SER A 79 2.83 -2.57 4.21
N VAL A 80 1.82 -3.42 3.97
CA VAL A 80 0.41 -3.08 4.25
C VAL A 80 0.19 -2.80 5.74
N GLN A 81 0.77 -3.61 6.64
CA GLN A 81 0.69 -3.37 8.09
C GLN A 81 1.30 -2.01 8.47
N ALA A 82 2.47 -1.66 7.91
CA ALA A 82 3.09 -0.36 8.15
C ALA A 82 2.21 0.80 7.65
N ILE A 83 1.59 0.66 6.47
CA ILE A 83 0.66 1.65 5.91
C ILE A 83 -0.53 1.88 6.84
N CYS A 84 -1.19 0.81 7.27
CA CYS A 84 -2.35 0.90 8.17
C CYS A 84 -1.98 1.41 9.57
N SER A 85 -0.74 1.25 10.03
CA SER A 85 -0.30 1.76 11.33
C SER A 85 0.06 3.25 11.28
N ASP A 86 0.84 3.65 10.28
CA ASP A 86 1.63 4.89 10.38
C ASP A 86 1.26 5.95 9.32
N PHE A 87 0.50 5.57 8.29
CA PHE A 87 0.35 6.39 7.07
C PHE A 87 -1.09 6.59 6.60
N MET A 88 -2.11 6.11 7.32
CA MET A 88 -3.53 6.34 6.93
C MET A 88 -3.88 7.82 6.82
N ASN A 89 -3.25 8.68 7.62
CA ASN A 89 -3.42 10.14 7.59
C ASN A 89 -2.85 10.83 6.34
N GLN A 90 -2.08 10.12 5.51
CA GLN A 90 -1.56 10.65 4.25
C GLN A 90 -2.55 10.48 3.09
N PHE A 91 -3.66 9.75 3.30
CA PHE A 91 -4.52 9.26 2.22
C PHE A 91 -5.81 10.09 2.16
N ASP A 92 -6.19 10.46 0.93
CA ASP A 92 -7.53 10.94 0.64
C ASP A 92 -8.50 9.75 0.49
N GLN A 93 -9.77 10.05 0.25
CA GLN A 93 -10.82 9.05 0.11
C GLN A 93 -10.52 8.01 -0.98
N ASP A 94 -9.97 8.41 -2.12
CA ASP A 94 -9.64 7.50 -3.22
C ASP A 94 -8.52 6.54 -2.83
N ARG A 95 -7.46 7.03 -2.17
CA ARG A 95 -6.35 6.19 -1.71
C ARG A 95 -6.74 5.30 -0.53
N LEU A 96 -7.63 5.74 0.34
CA LEU A 96 -8.23 4.88 1.38
C LEU A 96 -9.04 3.75 0.76
N HIS A 97 -9.85 4.03 -0.27
CA HIS A 97 -10.59 2.99 -1.00
C HIS A 97 -9.64 1.97 -1.66
N GLN A 98 -8.56 2.45 -2.26
CA GLN A 98 -7.53 1.58 -2.84
C GLN A 98 -6.86 0.72 -1.75
N LEU A 99 -6.52 1.29 -0.60
CA LEU A 99 -5.96 0.56 0.54
C LEU A 99 -6.91 -0.52 1.06
N ILE A 100 -8.20 -0.20 1.22
CA ILE A 100 -9.24 -1.17 1.60
C ILE A 100 -9.28 -2.34 0.62
N THR A 101 -9.19 -2.06 -0.68
CA THR A 101 -9.14 -3.08 -1.73
C THR A 101 -7.91 -3.97 -1.60
N VAL A 102 -6.73 -3.37 -1.37
CA VAL A 102 -5.46 -4.11 -1.16
C VAL A 102 -5.57 -5.01 0.07
N VAL A 103 -5.98 -4.48 1.23
CA VAL A 103 -6.14 -5.25 2.46
C VAL A 103 -7.18 -6.36 2.27
N GLY A 104 -8.26 -6.09 1.53
CA GLY A 104 -9.27 -7.08 1.16
C GLY A 104 -8.74 -8.24 0.30
N CYS A 105 -7.70 -8.02 -0.51
CA CYS A 105 -7.01 -9.10 -1.21
C CYS A 105 -6.16 -9.96 -0.26
N TYR A 106 -5.56 -9.35 0.77
CA TYR A 106 -4.84 -10.05 1.82
C TYR A 106 -5.76 -10.83 2.77
N SER A 107 -7.01 -10.40 2.99
CA SER A 107 -7.98 -11.13 3.82
C SER A 107 -8.47 -12.44 3.17
N LYS A 108 -8.32 -12.59 1.85
CA LYS A 108 -8.70 -13.79 1.09
C LYS A 108 -7.62 -14.87 1.05
N GLN A 109 -6.44 -14.59 1.62
CA GLN A 109 -5.33 -15.54 1.58
C GLN A 109 -5.68 -16.81 2.36
N PRO A 110 -5.37 -18.00 1.85
CA PRO A 110 -5.63 -19.24 2.58
C PRO A 110 -4.83 -19.26 3.88
N THR A 111 -5.38 -19.89 4.90
CA THR A 111 -4.67 -20.15 6.17
C THR A 111 -3.39 -20.93 5.84
N LEU A 112 -2.25 -20.29 6.03
CA LEU A 112 -0.95 -20.91 5.80
C LEU A 112 -0.59 -21.73 7.04
N GLU A 113 -0.43 -23.03 6.88
CA GLU A 113 0.16 -23.85 7.94
C GLU A 113 1.52 -23.23 8.36
N ASP A 114 1.72 -23.12 9.67
CA ASP A 114 2.92 -22.63 10.39
C ASP A 114 3.22 -21.12 10.50
N LYS A 115 2.34 -20.19 10.09
CA LYS A 115 2.57 -18.73 10.34
C LYS A 115 1.30 -17.97 10.69
N VAL A 116 1.46 -16.77 11.29
CA VAL A 116 0.40 -15.78 11.54
C VAL A 116 -0.56 -15.74 10.34
N ASN A 117 -1.83 -15.91 10.65
CA ASN A 117 -2.95 -15.89 9.72
C ASN A 117 -3.06 -14.51 9.06
N ILE A 118 -2.33 -14.29 7.94
CA ILE A 118 -2.37 -13.03 7.16
C ILE A 118 -3.80 -12.61 6.88
N ASN A 119 -4.68 -13.57 6.59
CA ASN A 119 -6.10 -13.32 6.41
C ASN A 119 -6.76 -12.69 7.64
N LEU A 120 -6.57 -13.27 8.82
CA LEU A 120 -7.12 -12.76 10.08
C LEU A 120 -6.53 -11.40 10.44
N SER A 121 -5.22 -11.22 10.28
CA SER A 121 -4.58 -9.93 10.48
C SER A 121 -5.11 -8.88 9.50
N ALA A 122 -5.35 -9.24 8.25
CA ALA A 122 -5.94 -8.32 7.27
C ALA A 122 -7.39 -7.96 7.64
N VAL A 123 -8.18 -8.90 8.16
CA VAL A 123 -9.52 -8.60 8.71
C VAL A 123 -9.44 -7.60 9.87
N GLN A 124 -8.45 -7.75 10.76
CA GLN A 124 -8.20 -6.79 11.84
C GLN A 124 -7.83 -5.41 11.28
N LEU A 125 -7.01 -5.34 10.23
CA LEU A 125 -6.68 -4.07 9.58
C LEU A 125 -7.90 -3.42 8.90
N LEU A 126 -8.79 -4.19 8.27
CA LEU A 126 -10.04 -3.68 7.69
C LEU A 126 -10.95 -3.06 8.77
N TRP A 127 -10.99 -3.68 9.95
CA TRP A 127 -11.69 -3.11 11.09
C TRP A 127 -11.08 -1.75 11.49
N SER A 128 -9.75 -1.69 11.67
CA SER A 128 -9.06 -0.43 11.99
C SER A 128 -9.26 0.65 10.93
N LEU A 129 -9.31 0.28 9.64
CA LEU A 129 -9.63 1.20 8.55
C LEU A 129 -11.07 1.73 8.64
N THR A 130 -12.02 0.87 9.02
CA THR A 130 -13.43 1.26 9.21
C THR A 130 -13.57 2.24 10.37
N ASP A 131 -12.90 1.97 11.50
CA ASP A 131 -12.85 2.87 12.64
C ASP A 131 -12.23 4.21 12.23
N TYR A 132 -11.10 4.19 11.53
CA TYR A 132 -10.45 5.39 11.02
C TYR A 132 -11.39 6.22 10.14
N CYS A 133 -12.01 5.62 9.13
CA CYS A 133 -12.97 6.30 8.25
C CYS A 133 -14.17 6.87 9.01
N SER A 134 -14.65 6.18 10.06
CA SER A 134 -15.77 6.64 10.88
C SER A 134 -15.43 7.84 11.75
N THR A 135 -14.15 8.04 12.06
CA THR A 135 -13.66 9.20 12.83
C THR A 135 -13.30 10.41 11.97
N GLN A 136 -13.35 10.31 10.63
CA GLN A 136 -13.08 11.42 9.72
C GLN A 136 -14.31 12.34 9.63
N PRO A 137 -14.24 13.59 10.12
CA PRO A 137 -15.39 14.49 10.20
C PRO A 137 -15.98 14.89 8.83
N ASP A 138 -15.23 14.80 7.74
CA ASP A 138 -15.62 15.32 6.42
C ASP A 138 -16.54 14.38 5.60
N ALA A 139 -16.77 13.14 6.05
CA ALA A 139 -17.63 12.18 5.33
C ALA A 139 -19.14 12.42 5.57
N VAL A 140 -19.51 13.09 6.67
CA VAL A 140 -20.91 13.24 7.08
C VAL A 140 -21.54 14.54 6.54
N GLU A 141 -20.75 15.60 6.31
CA GLU A 141 -21.27 16.90 5.86
C GLU A 141 -21.46 17.03 4.34
N SER A 142 -20.85 16.17 3.52
CA SER A 142 -20.96 16.24 2.04
C SER A 142 -22.22 15.60 1.46
N SER A 143 -23.09 15.02 2.32
CA SER A 143 -24.34 14.34 1.91
C SER A 143 -25.60 15.20 2.06
N HIS A 144 -25.46 16.50 2.32
CA HIS A 144 -26.57 17.45 2.33
C HIS A 144 -26.49 18.41 1.12
N TRP A 145 -26.97 17.94 -0.03
CA TRP A 145 -27.59 18.79 -1.05
C TRP A 145 -28.82 18.10 -1.62
#